data_AF-A0A7V3H5W6-F1
#
_entry.id   AF-A0A7V3H5W6-F1
#
_cell.length_a   1.000
_cell.length_b   1.000
_cell.length_c   1.000
_cell.angle_alpha   90.00
_cell.angle_beta   90.00
_cell.angle_gamma   90.00
#
_symmetry.space_group_name_H-M   'P 1'
#
loop_
_entity.id
_entity.type
_entity.pdbx_description
1 polymer ?
#
loop_
_entity_poly.entity_id
_entity_poly.type
_entity_poly.pdbx_seq_one_letter_code
_entity_poly.pdbx_strand_id
1 'polypeptide(L)'
;EEALGPLLAARGISLKLDRFERLTGSYAFAAGILRTTDLLMVQGENQLAAAGRYGLTDRSLDFDVVARTPRGTIDAKVLGTTDKPRVLPGAGAIRKKLGRELEKRLGPGGAAPLQELFQQLLKP
;
A
#
# COMPACT_ATOMS: atom_id res chain seq x y z
N GLU A 1 14.10 -12.68 -7.52
CA GLU A 1 12.99 -13.17 -6.68
C GLU A 1 12.05 -12.02 -6.35
N GLU A 2 10.75 -12.33 -6.33
CA GLU A 2 9.64 -11.38 -6.34
C GLU A 2 9.37 -10.86 -4.91
N ALA A 3 9.93 -9.69 -4.59
CA ALA A 3 9.99 -9.13 -3.24
C ALA A 3 8.62 -8.87 -2.55
N LEU A 4 7.54 -8.78 -3.33
CA LEU A 4 6.18 -8.47 -2.82
C LEU A 4 5.28 -9.70 -2.67
N GLY A 5 5.60 -10.81 -3.35
CA GLY A 5 4.77 -12.02 -3.38
C GLY A 5 4.45 -12.60 -1.99
N PRO A 6 5.46 -12.80 -1.11
CA PRO A 6 5.24 -13.38 0.22
C PRO A 6 4.39 -12.50 1.14
N LEU A 7 4.50 -11.17 1.01
CA LEU A 7 3.81 -10.20 1.86
C LEU A 7 2.33 -10.02 1.48
N LEU A 8 2.04 -10.11 0.18
CA LEU A 8 0.67 -10.16 -0.32
C LEU A 8 0.03 -11.50 0.03
N ALA A 9 0.76 -12.62 -0.13
CA ALA A 9 0.29 -13.96 0.20
C ALA A 9 -0.06 -14.13 1.69
N ALA A 10 0.76 -13.56 2.60
CA ALA A 10 0.49 -13.56 4.05
C ALA A 10 -0.81 -12.82 4.43
N ARG A 11 -1.37 -12.01 3.52
CA ARG A 11 -2.66 -11.32 3.66
C ARG A 11 -3.75 -11.88 2.76
N GLY A 12 -3.53 -13.06 2.18
CA GLY A 12 -4.49 -13.75 1.31
C GLY A 12 -4.63 -13.12 -0.08
N ILE A 13 -3.69 -12.27 -0.48
CA ILE A 13 -3.63 -11.66 -1.80
C ILE A 13 -2.57 -12.38 -2.63
N SER A 14 -3.01 -13.13 -3.65
CA SER A 14 -2.11 -13.72 -4.64
C SER A 14 -2.12 -12.85 -5.90
N LEU A 15 -1.42 -11.71 -5.86
CA LEU A 15 -1.07 -10.98 -7.07
C LEU A 15 0.29 -11.49 -7.52
N LYS A 16 0.33 -12.12 -8.70
CA LYS A 16 1.59 -12.50 -9.32
C LYS A 16 1.95 -11.43 -10.34
N LEU A 17 3.07 -10.75 -10.14
CA LEU A 17 3.49 -9.65 -11.01
C LEU A 17 3.92 -10.16 -12.41
N ASP A 18 4.08 -11.47 -12.58
CA ASP A 18 4.35 -12.15 -13.85
C ASP A 18 3.09 -12.46 -14.68
N ARG A 19 1.89 -12.25 -14.14
CA ARG A 19 0.62 -12.49 -14.84
C ARG A 19 -0.37 -11.34 -14.59
N PHE A 20 -0.59 -10.54 -15.61
CA PHE A 20 -1.57 -9.45 -15.57
C PHE A 20 -2.24 -9.29 -16.94
N GLU A 21 -3.43 -8.73 -16.95
CA GLU A 21 -4.16 -8.39 -18.18
C GLU A 21 -3.74 -7.01 -18.69
N ARG A 22 -3.49 -6.09 -17.77
CA ARG A 22 -3.13 -4.70 -18.08
C ARG A 22 -2.15 -4.17 -17.06
N LEU A 23 -1.12 -3.50 -17.57
CA LEU A 23 -0.21 -2.67 -16.80
C LEU A 23 -0.12 -1.31 -17.48
N THR A 24 -0.52 -0.26 -16.79
CA THR A 24 -0.50 1.13 -17.29
C THR A 24 0.19 2.00 -16.27
N GLY A 25 0.89 3.03 -16.73
CA GLY A 25 1.51 4.02 -15.86
C GLY A 25 2.45 4.92 -16.64
N SER A 26 2.66 6.11 -16.10
CA SER A 26 3.60 7.10 -16.58
C SER A 26 4.86 7.04 -15.73
N TYR A 27 6.01 7.18 -16.39
CA TYR A 27 7.31 7.04 -15.74
C TYR A 27 8.19 8.24 -16.07
N ALA A 28 8.78 8.83 -15.03
CA ALA A 28 9.82 9.84 -15.15
C ALA A 28 11.16 9.26 -14.69
N PHE A 29 12.19 9.44 -15.51
CA PHE A 29 13.55 9.04 -15.20
C PHE A 29 14.42 10.27 -15.03
N ALA A 30 14.98 10.46 -13.83
CA ALA A 30 15.87 11.57 -13.55
C ALA A 30 16.86 11.20 -12.45
N ALA A 31 18.15 11.50 -12.67
CA ALA A 31 19.22 11.31 -11.69
C ALA A 31 19.26 9.89 -11.05
N GLY A 32 19.08 8.85 -11.87
CA GLY A 32 19.09 7.47 -11.39
C GLY A 32 17.84 7.06 -10.59
N ILE A 33 16.78 7.88 -10.60
CA ILE A 33 15.51 7.59 -9.95
C ILE A 33 14.43 7.44 -11.01
N LEU A 34 13.73 6.31 -10.97
CA LEU A 34 12.48 6.07 -11.67
C LEU A 34 11.32 6.48 -10.78
N ARG A 35 10.43 7.36 -11.25
CA ARG A 35 9.23 7.80 -10.54
C ARG A 35 7.98 7.47 -11.32
N THR A 36 6.89 7.15 -10.61
CA THR A 36 5.55 6.99 -11.18
C THR A 36 4.50 7.53 -10.21
N THR A 37 3.38 8.01 -10.73
CA THR A 37 2.28 8.57 -9.93
C THR A 37 0.95 7.86 -10.15
N ASP A 38 0.89 6.99 -11.16
CA ASP A 38 -0.33 6.47 -11.75
C ASP A 38 -0.17 5.01 -12.20
N LEU A 39 0.79 4.27 -11.62
CA LEU A 39 0.97 2.86 -11.95
C LEU A 39 -0.28 2.08 -11.52
N LEU A 40 -0.87 1.37 -12.48
CA LEU A 40 -2.04 0.52 -12.30
C LEU A 40 -1.80 -0.81 -13.00
N MET A 41 -1.97 -1.89 -12.25
CA MET A 41 -1.99 -3.26 -12.72
C MET A 41 -3.38 -3.86 -12.50
N VAL A 42 -3.90 -4.58 -13.49
CA VAL A 42 -5.19 -5.30 -13.42
C VAL A 42 -4.96 -6.78 -13.72
N GLN A 43 -5.56 -7.63 -12.89
CA GLN A 43 -5.53 -9.09 -13.01
C GLN A 43 -6.88 -9.66 -12.54
N GLY A 44 -7.78 -9.99 -13.47
CA GLY A 44 -9.16 -10.35 -13.17
C GLY A 44 -9.86 -9.25 -12.36
N GLU A 45 -10.49 -9.63 -11.25
CA GLU A 45 -11.14 -8.70 -10.32
C GLU A 45 -10.15 -7.97 -9.38
N ASN A 46 -8.84 -8.25 -9.48
CA ASN A 46 -7.83 -7.62 -8.65
C ASN A 46 -7.21 -6.42 -9.36
N GLN A 47 -6.96 -5.36 -8.59
CA GLN A 47 -6.24 -4.19 -9.05
C GLN A 47 -5.13 -3.83 -8.06
N LEU A 48 -3.98 -3.42 -8.58
CA LEU A 48 -2.90 -2.86 -7.78
C LEU A 48 -2.55 -1.49 -8.35
N ALA A 49 -2.71 -0.45 -7.55
CA ALA A 49 -2.25 0.89 -7.85
C ALA A 49 -1.00 1.21 -7.03
N ALA A 50 -0.03 1.91 -7.62
CA ALA A 50 1.16 2.35 -6.93
C ALA A 50 1.60 3.74 -7.39
N ALA A 51 2.11 4.53 -6.45
CA ALA A 51 2.77 5.80 -6.71
C ALA A 51 4.04 5.87 -5.87
N GLY A 52 5.13 6.34 -6.43
CA GLY A 52 6.39 6.38 -5.71
C GLY A 52 7.62 6.37 -6.60
N ARG A 53 8.72 5.89 -6.03
CA ARG A 53 10.04 5.91 -6.66
C ARG A 53 10.82 4.63 -6.44
N TYR A 54 11.63 4.32 -7.45
CA TYR A 54 12.63 3.28 -7.44
C TYR A 54 14.00 3.89 -7.76
N GLY A 55 14.97 3.72 -6.86
CA GLY A 55 16.36 4.06 -7.12
C GLY A 55 17.01 2.97 -7.97
N LEU A 56 17.50 3.32 -9.16
CA LEU A 56 18.08 2.36 -10.10
C LEU A 56 19.44 1.82 -9.63
N THR A 57 20.22 2.65 -8.94
CA THR A 57 21.58 2.30 -8.49
C THR A 57 21.59 1.55 -7.16
N ASP A 58 20.83 2.06 -6.17
CA ASP A 58 20.77 1.52 -4.82
C ASP A 58 19.59 0.54 -4.61
N ARG A 59 18.77 0.36 -5.65
CA ARG A 59 17.55 -0.45 -5.63
C ARG A 59 16.59 -0.05 -4.52
N SER A 60 16.61 1.22 -4.11
CA SER A 60 15.75 1.74 -3.06
C SER A 60 14.29 1.80 -3.52
N LEU A 61 13.38 1.48 -2.61
CA LEU A 61 11.94 1.47 -2.80
C LEU A 61 11.31 2.50 -1.88
N ASP A 62 10.38 3.27 -2.42
CA ASP A 62 9.50 4.15 -1.66
C ASP A 62 8.20 4.33 -2.45
N PHE A 63 7.21 3.49 -2.15
CA PHE A 63 5.94 3.41 -2.86
C PHE A 63 4.77 3.39 -1.90
N ASP A 64 3.74 4.16 -2.22
CA ASP A 64 2.40 4.00 -1.67
C ASP A 64 1.61 3.09 -2.61
N VAL A 65 1.06 2.00 -2.06
CA VAL A 65 0.46 0.91 -2.81
C VAL A 65 -0.96 0.64 -2.29
N VAL A 66 -1.89 0.54 -3.22
CA VAL A 66 -3.30 0.18 -2.96
C VAL A 66 -3.64 -1.07 -3.75
N ALA A 67 -3.91 -2.17 -3.05
CA ALA A 67 -4.42 -3.38 -3.66
C ALA A 67 -5.94 -3.49 -3.41
N ARG A 68 -6.73 -3.60 -4.47
CA ARG A 68 -8.17 -3.87 -4.41
C ARG A 68 -8.42 -5.29 -4.88
N THR A 69 -9.22 -6.01 -4.11
CA THR A 69 -9.65 -7.38 -4.40
C THR A 69 -11.14 -7.51 -4.05
N PRO A 70 -11.83 -8.56 -4.51
CA PRO A 70 -13.21 -8.84 -4.07
C PRO A 70 -13.37 -8.95 -2.54
N ARG A 71 -12.30 -9.31 -1.84
CA ARG A 71 -12.27 -9.46 -0.37
C ARG A 71 -12.00 -8.15 0.38
N GLY A 72 -11.66 -7.08 -0.35
CA GLY A 72 -11.45 -5.75 0.20
C GLY A 72 -10.21 -5.04 -0.33
N THR A 73 -9.95 -3.87 0.26
CA THR A 73 -8.85 -2.96 -0.08
C THR A 73 -7.74 -3.03 0.98
N ILE A 74 -6.50 -3.07 0.52
CA ILE A 74 -5.30 -2.97 1.34
C ILE A 74 -4.49 -1.76 0.89
N ASP A 75 -4.22 -0.87 1.84
CA ASP A 75 -3.26 0.22 1.69
C ASP A 75 -1.95 -0.13 2.40
N ALA A 76 -0.83 0.09 1.72
CA ALA A 76 0.50 -0.15 2.26
C ALA A 76 1.52 0.85 1.73
N LYS A 77 2.52 1.15 2.54
CA LYS A 77 3.73 1.85 2.11
C LYS A 77 4.88 0.85 2.06
N VAL A 78 5.53 0.74 0.91
CA VAL A 78 6.67 -0.14 0.65
C VAL A 78 7.93 0.71 0.65
N LEU A 79 8.86 0.40 1.55
CA LEU A 79 10.13 1.10 1.75
C LEU A 79 11.31 0.12 1.68
N GLY A 80 12.53 0.65 1.74
CA GLY A 80 13.76 -0.12 1.89
C GLY A 80 14.44 -0.36 0.56
N THR A 81 14.93 -1.57 0.32
CA THR A 81 15.57 -1.97 -0.94
C THR A 81 14.90 -3.22 -1.49
N THR A 82 15.09 -3.51 -2.77
CA THR A 82 14.51 -4.73 -3.39
C THR A 82 14.91 -6.04 -2.71
N ASP A 83 16.09 -6.11 -2.08
CA ASP A 83 16.56 -7.26 -1.29
C ASP A 83 16.00 -7.29 0.14
N LYS A 84 15.65 -6.13 0.71
CA LYS A 84 15.13 -5.99 2.07
C LYS A 84 13.93 -5.04 2.11
N PRO A 85 12.81 -5.42 1.48
CA PRO A 85 11.61 -4.58 1.47
C PRO A 85 11.00 -4.52 2.86
N ARG A 86 10.49 -3.35 3.23
CA ARG A 86 9.69 -3.12 4.43
C ARG A 86 8.30 -2.67 4.04
N VAL A 87 7.27 -3.37 4.52
CA VAL A 87 5.88 -3.03 4.24
C VAL A 87 5.23 -2.49 5.51
N LEU A 88 4.85 -1.23 5.47
CA LEU A 88 4.12 -0.55 6.51
C LEU A 88 2.63 -0.49 6.12
N PRO A 89 1.69 -0.66 7.06
CA PRO A 89 0.29 -0.38 6.79
C PRO A 89 0.12 1.08 6.35
N GLY A 90 -0.62 1.33 5.27
CA GLY A 90 -0.94 2.68 4.85
C GLY A 90 -1.88 3.38 5.85
N ALA A 91 -1.98 4.71 5.76
CA ALA A 91 -2.78 5.51 6.68
C ALA A 91 -4.24 5.03 6.79
N GLY A 92 -4.84 4.55 5.69
CA GLY A 92 -6.19 3.95 5.69
C GLY A 92 -6.28 2.66 6.53
N ALA A 93 -5.27 1.78 6.42
CA ALA A 93 -5.20 0.55 7.22
C ALA A 93 -4.94 0.85 8.71
N ILE A 94 -4.14 1.87 9.03
CA ILE A 94 -3.91 2.34 10.41
C ILE A 94 -5.20 2.88 11.00
N ARG A 95 -5.93 3.75 10.28
CA ARG A 95 -7.24 4.29 10.72
C ARG A 95 -8.25 3.18 11.01
N LYS A 96 -8.37 2.18 10.12
CA LYS A 96 -9.30 1.04 10.30
C LYS A 96 -8.90 0.11 11.45
N LYS A 97 -7.60 -0.10 11.68
CA LYS A 97 -7.12 -0.92 12.80
C LYS A 97 -7.30 -0.20 14.13
N LEU A 98 -7.00 1.10 14.17
CA LEU A 98 -7.21 1.94 15.34
C LEU A 98 -8.70 2.04 15.69
N GLY A 99 -9.57 2.25 14.70
CA GLY A 99 -11.02 2.27 14.93
C GLY A 99 -11.54 0.99 15.59
N ARG A 100 -11.14 -0.18 15.08
CA ARG A 100 -11.50 -1.48 15.67
C ARG A 100 -10.92 -1.70 17.07
N GLU A 101 -9.70 -1.24 17.34
CA GLU A 101 -9.06 -1.37 18.64
C GLU A 101 -9.71 -0.43 19.67
N LEU A 102 -10.09 0.78 19.25
CA LEU A 102 -10.84 1.73 20.06
C LEU A 102 -12.24 1.21 20.37
N GLU A 103 -12.95 0.65 19.40
CA GLU A 103 -14.27 0.01 19.63
C GLU A 103 -14.18 -1.17 20.61
N LYS A 104 -13.14 -2.01 20.50
CA LYS A 104 -12.92 -3.11 21.44
C LYS A 104 -12.67 -2.66 22.87
N ARG A 105 -11.98 -1.52 23.06
CA ARG A 105 -11.59 -1.04 24.39
C ARG A 105 -12.59 -0.09 25.02
N LEU A 106 -13.36 0.64 24.22
CA LEU A 106 -14.25 1.71 24.67
C LEU A 106 -15.74 1.38 24.46
N GLY A 107 -16.05 0.25 23.83
CA GLY A 107 -17.39 -0.11 23.44
C GLY A 107 -17.94 0.71 22.26
N PRO A 108 -19.09 0.32 21.69
CA PRO A 108 -19.74 1.07 20.62
C PRO A 108 -20.17 2.45 21.14
N GLY A 109 -19.48 3.51 20.69
CA GLY A 109 -19.77 4.91 21.03
C GLY A 109 -18.56 5.71 21.55
N GLY A 110 -17.61 5.07 22.22
CA GLY A 110 -16.42 5.77 22.78
C GLY A 110 -15.32 6.06 21.75
N ALA A 111 -15.34 5.37 20.61
CA ALA A 111 -14.32 5.50 19.56
C ALA A 111 -14.50 6.72 18.65
N ALA A 112 -15.73 7.23 18.50
CA ALA A 112 -16.05 8.33 17.58
C ALA A 112 -15.29 9.63 17.88
N PRO A 113 -15.28 10.17 19.12
CA PRO A 113 -14.59 11.43 19.41
C PRO A 113 -13.07 11.34 19.26
N LEU A 114 -12.46 10.18 19.57
CA LEU A 114 -11.02 9.97 19.41
C LEU A 114 -10.62 9.78 17.94
N GLN A 115 -11.49 9.19 17.12
CA GLN A 115 -11.28 9.09 15.67
C GLN A 115 -11.32 10.47 15.01
N GLU A 116 -12.21 11.37 15.42
CA GLU A 116 -12.24 12.76 14.93
C GLU A 116 -10.99 13.55 15.31
N LEU A 117 -10.49 13.38 16.54
CA LEU A 117 -9.29 14.07 17.00
C LEU A 117 -8.04 13.62 16.22
N PHE A 118 -7.95 12.33 15.90
CA PHE A 118 -6.92 11.78 15.00
C PHE A 118 -7.09 12.24 13.54
N GLN A 119 -8.32 12.41 13.06
CA GLN A 119 -8.59 12.96 11.73
C GLN A 119 -8.05 14.39 11.60
N GLN A 120 -8.11 15.19 12.67
CA GLN A 120 -7.55 16.54 12.69
C GLN A 120 -6.02 16.56 12.74
N LEU A 121 -5.40 15.65 13.51
CA LEU A 121 -3.92 15.54 13.63
C LEU A 121 -3.23 14.98 12.38
N LEU A 122 -3.93 14.22 11.54
CA LEU A 122 -3.39 13.61 10.32
C LEU A 122 -3.76 14.39 9.05
N LYS A 123 -4.42 15.55 9.17
CA LYS A 123 -4.48 16.52 8.08
C LYS A 123 -3.12 17.24 8.01
N PRO A 124 -2.52 17.40 6.82
CA PRO A 124 -1.31 18.17 6.65
C PRO A 124 -1.51 19.65 7.02
#